data_AF-A0A968PNH8-F1
#
_entry.id   AF-A0A968PNH8-F1
#
_cell.length_a   1.000
_cell.length_b   1.000
_cell.length_c   1.000
_cell.angle_alpha   90.00
_cell.angle_beta   90.00
_cell.angle_gamma   90.00
#
_symmetry.space_group_name_H-M   'P 1'
#
loop_
_entity.id
_entity.type
_entity.pdbx_description
1 polymer ?
#
loop_
_entity_poly.entity_id
_entity_poly.type
_entity_poly.pdbx_seq_one_letter_code
_entity_poly.pdbx_strand_id
1 'polypeptide(L)'
;RRRQVQKYEMPVGNGSRAYLPAISPQIRQLISRRYGVDIPLFGSFWDWLEAHPKIPIVPTEGGKKALALLSQGFVPLAFYRVNGGYQKLLDETRRLIPDVARFAANDRRFVLAFDQDQKAATKRRVFVALYRFGGLLRQAGCSVGVATWKATQGKGVDDLIVQGGATLWERAYTQAPPLQHWMIWQRLENRLTYLASVKVTTTDLSTLVLDDIPNSGIVAIESAKGTGETGNLEPGVLPYRGRRWITRLF
;
A
#
# COMPACT_ATOMS: atom_id res chain seq x y z
N ARG A 1 -23.07 -3.71 30.84
CA ARG A 1 -21.87 -3.38 30.01
C ARG A 1 -21.08 -4.67 29.77
N ARG A 2 -21.05 -5.21 28.54
CA ARG A 2 -20.24 -6.40 28.21
C ARG A 2 -18.75 -6.02 28.34
N ARG A 3 -18.00 -6.68 29.23
CA ARG A 3 -16.53 -6.59 29.29
C ARG A 3 -15.98 -7.17 27.99
N GLN A 4 -15.51 -6.32 27.08
CA GLN A 4 -14.65 -6.79 25.99
C GLN A 4 -13.30 -7.18 26.59
N VAL A 5 -12.91 -8.43 26.39
CA VAL A 5 -11.57 -8.93 26.72
C VAL A 5 -10.57 -8.08 25.95
N GLN A 6 -9.72 -7.35 26.68
CA GLN A 6 -8.73 -6.47 26.12
C GLN A 6 -7.59 -7.35 25.55
N LYS A 7 -7.54 -7.47 24.22
CA LYS A 7 -6.64 -8.41 23.52
C LYS A 7 -5.14 -8.08 23.68
N TYR A 8 -4.80 -6.84 24.06
CA TYR A 8 -3.44 -6.38 24.32
C TYR A 8 -3.44 -5.34 25.44
N GLU A 9 -2.60 -5.53 26.45
CA GLU A 9 -2.38 -4.57 27.53
C GLU A 9 -1.39 -3.49 27.08
N MET A 10 -1.72 -2.23 27.30
CA MET A 10 -0.83 -1.08 27.10
C MET A 10 -0.73 -0.31 28.41
N PRO A 11 0.47 0.04 28.88
CA PRO A 11 0.64 1.06 29.91
C PRO A 11 0.08 2.38 29.38
N VAL A 12 -0.81 3.01 30.15
CA VAL A 12 -1.38 4.32 29.80
C VAL A 12 -0.27 5.37 29.89
N GLY A 13 -0.07 6.17 28.83
CA GLY A 13 0.84 7.33 28.84
C GLY A 13 2.04 7.27 27.89
N ASN A 14 2.41 6.09 27.37
CA ASN A 14 3.34 6.00 26.26
C ASN A 14 2.54 6.06 24.95
N GLY A 15 2.84 7.02 24.07
CA GLY A 15 2.20 7.14 22.76
C GLY A 15 2.23 5.83 21.94
N SER A 16 1.57 5.81 20.78
CA SER A 16 1.49 4.60 19.96
C SER A 16 2.89 4.03 19.65
N ARG A 17 3.09 2.74 19.93
CA ARG A 17 4.32 1.99 19.66
C ARG A 17 4.09 0.92 18.61
N ALA A 18 5.10 0.66 17.79
CA ALA A 18 5.14 -0.51 16.91
C ALA A 18 5.62 -1.73 17.71
N TYR A 19 5.07 -2.91 17.39
CA TYR A 19 5.58 -4.16 17.92
C TYR A 19 6.81 -4.60 17.13
N LEU A 20 7.97 -4.56 17.79
CA LEU A 20 9.29 -4.91 17.24
C LEU A 20 9.85 -6.15 17.97
N PRO A 21 9.45 -7.38 17.60
CA PRO A 21 9.89 -8.58 18.29
C PRO A 21 11.39 -8.82 18.14
N ALA A 22 11.98 -9.58 19.07
CA ALA A 22 13.28 -10.17 18.85
C ALA A 22 13.22 -11.13 17.65
N ILE A 23 14.16 -10.98 16.72
CA ILE A 23 14.21 -11.80 15.50
C ILE A 23 15.24 -12.90 15.69
N SER A 24 14.79 -14.15 15.64
CA SER A 24 15.64 -15.34 15.82
C SER A 24 16.64 -15.51 14.68
N PRO A 25 17.79 -16.18 14.92
CA PRO A 25 18.79 -16.44 13.87
C PRO A 25 18.21 -17.09 12.61
N GLN A 26 17.26 -18.01 12.76
CA GLN A 26 16.61 -18.71 11.64
C GLN A 26 15.82 -17.74 10.75
N ILE A 27 15.09 -16.80 11.35
CA ILE A 27 14.35 -15.77 10.61
C ILE A 27 15.33 -14.77 9.97
N ARG A 28 16.41 -14.40 10.65
CA ARG A 28 17.46 -13.55 10.06
C ARG A 28 18.09 -14.18 8.83
N GLN A 29 18.39 -15.48 8.88
CA GLN A 29 18.88 -16.24 7.71
C GLN A 29 17.84 -16.31 6.57
N LEU A 30 16.55 -16.38 6.90
CA LEU A 30 15.49 -16.34 5.89
C LEU A 30 15.41 -14.97 5.20
N ILE A 31 15.45 -13.89 5.98
CA ILE A 31 15.48 -12.51 5.47
C ILE A 31 16.76 -12.28 4.65
N SER A 32 17.91 -12.77 5.13
CA SER A 32 19.20 -12.72 4.44
C SER A 32 19.11 -13.34 3.03
N ARG A 33 18.60 -14.57 2.94
CA ARG A 33 18.41 -15.27 1.65
C ARG A 33 17.45 -14.53 0.73
N ARG A 34 16.37 -13.96 1.28
CA ARG A 34 15.37 -13.23 0.50
C ARG A 34 15.94 -11.97 -0.15
N TYR A 35 16.71 -11.19 0.60
CA TYR A 35 17.20 -9.89 0.14
C TYR A 35 18.66 -9.92 -0.36
N GLY A 36 19.34 -11.06 -0.27
CA GLY A 36 20.73 -11.20 -0.70
C GLY A 36 21.71 -10.36 0.14
N VAL A 37 21.44 -10.23 1.44
CA VAL A 37 22.23 -9.41 2.38
C VAL A 37 22.67 -10.23 3.57
N ASP A 38 23.88 -9.98 4.08
CA ASP A 38 24.33 -10.63 5.31
C ASP A 38 23.71 -9.93 6.52
N ILE A 39 23.09 -10.72 7.42
CA ILE A 39 22.40 -10.22 8.61
C ILE A 39 23.08 -10.80 9.84
N PRO A 40 23.59 -9.96 10.77
CA PRO A 40 24.20 -10.43 12.00
C PRO A 40 23.26 -11.35 12.76
N LEU A 41 23.75 -12.51 13.21
CA LEU A 41 22.93 -13.46 13.97
C LEU A 41 22.63 -13.00 15.40
N PHE A 42 23.45 -12.10 15.93
CA PHE A 42 23.37 -11.56 17.29
C PHE A 42 23.16 -10.05 17.29
N GLY A 43 22.87 -9.48 18.45
CA GLY A 43 22.60 -8.04 18.61
C GLY A 43 21.22 -7.61 18.11
N SER A 44 21.01 -6.30 18.04
CA SER A 44 19.73 -5.70 17.66
C SER A 44 19.51 -5.77 16.15
N PHE A 45 18.60 -6.65 15.71
CA PHE A 45 18.17 -6.72 14.31
C PHE A 45 17.63 -5.38 13.81
N TRP A 46 16.88 -4.67 14.66
CA TRP A 46 16.20 -3.45 14.26
C TRP A 46 17.14 -2.27 14.07
N ASP A 47 18.21 -2.19 14.87
CA ASP A 47 19.22 -1.13 14.70
C ASP A 47 20.11 -1.44 13.48
N TRP A 48 20.42 -2.72 13.23
CA TRP A 48 21.02 -3.13 11.97
C TRP A 48 20.12 -2.78 10.79
N LEU A 49 18.82 -3.08 10.84
CA LEU A 49 17.87 -2.79 9.77
C LEU A 49 17.82 -1.30 9.45
N GLU A 50 17.91 -0.42 10.46
CA GLU A 50 17.90 1.04 10.31
C GLU A 50 18.98 1.51 9.32
N ALA A 51 20.19 0.95 9.42
CA ALA A 51 21.32 1.20 8.53
C ALA A 51 21.19 0.57 7.13
N HIS A 52 20.16 -0.26 6.87
CA HIS A 52 19.97 -0.99 5.61
C HIS A 52 18.65 -0.59 4.91
N PRO A 53 18.58 0.63 4.32
CA PRO A 53 17.36 1.18 3.72
C PRO A 53 16.87 0.45 2.47
N LYS A 54 17.73 -0.36 1.84
CA LYS A 54 17.35 -1.18 0.68
C LYS A 54 16.35 -2.29 1.02
N ILE A 55 16.20 -2.65 2.30
CA ILE A 55 15.28 -3.69 2.75
C ILE A 55 13.88 -3.09 2.93
N PRO A 56 12.87 -3.53 2.16
CA PRO A 56 11.51 -3.03 2.27
C PRO A 56 10.86 -3.41 3.59
N ILE A 57 9.94 -2.58 4.04
CA ILE A 57 9.16 -2.81 5.26
C ILE A 57 7.68 -3.01 4.93
N VAL A 58 7.03 -3.92 5.65
CA VAL A 58 5.62 -4.29 5.46
C VAL A 58 4.78 -3.95 6.72
N PRO A 59 4.25 -2.72 6.84
CA PRO A 59 3.40 -2.38 7.96
C PRO A 59 2.07 -3.13 7.92
N THR A 60 1.60 -3.63 9.06
CA THR A 60 0.37 -4.42 9.20
C THR A 60 -0.31 -4.20 10.56
N GLU A 61 -1.56 -4.65 10.71
CA GLU A 61 -2.29 -4.61 11.98
C GLU A 61 -2.20 -5.95 12.73
N GLY A 62 -1.60 -5.91 13.92
CA GLY A 62 -1.54 -7.03 14.84
C GLY A 62 -0.29 -7.91 14.70
N GLY A 63 0.19 -8.43 15.84
CA GLY A 63 1.41 -9.23 15.91
C GLY A 63 1.36 -10.54 15.12
N LYS A 64 0.20 -11.21 15.04
CA LYS A 64 0.07 -12.48 14.29
C LYS A 64 0.39 -12.31 12.80
N LYS A 65 -0.01 -11.19 12.22
CA LYS A 65 0.24 -10.84 10.81
C LYS A 65 1.72 -10.58 10.56
N ALA A 66 2.35 -9.83 11.47
CA ALA A 66 3.79 -9.63 11.44
C ALA A 66 4.55 -10.96 11.58
N LEU A 67 4.18 -11.83 12.51
CA LEU A 67 4.83 -13.13 12.66
C LEU A 67 4.64 -14.02 11.42
N ALA A 68 3.46 -13.98 10.77
CA ALA A 68 3.24 -14.66 9.50
C ALA A 68 4.13 -14.10 8.37
N LEU A 69 4.33 -12.79 8.30
CA LEU A 69 5.24 -12.17 7.34
C LEU A 69 6.72 -12.53 7.59
N LEU A 70 7.14 -12.51 8.86
CA LEU A 70 8.48 -12.91 9.28
C LEU A 70 8.79 -14.36 8.90
N SER A 71 7.82 -15.28 9.08
CA SER A 71 7.99 -16.68 8.70
C SER A 71 8.14 -16.88 7.18
N GLN A 72 7.80 -15.87 6.38
CA GLN A 72 8.02 -15.83 4.93
C GLN A 72 9.21 -14.96 4.51
N GLY A 73 10.02 -14.47 5.47
CA GLY A 73 11.23 -13.68 5.21
C GLY A 73 10.98 -12.19 4.93
N PHE A 74 9.77 -11.70 5.14
CA PHE A 74 9.46 -10.26 5.05
C PHE A 74 9.75 -9.55 6.36
N VAL A 75 9.95 -8.23 6.30
CA VAL A 75 10.24 -7.40 7.48
C VAL A 75 9.02 -6.53 7.81
N PRO A 76 8.19 -6.93 8.79
CA PRO A 76 6.97 -6.19 9.09
C PRO A 76 7.15 -5.14 10.19
N LEU A 77 6.21 -4.19 10.24
CA LEU A 77 5.94 -3.38 11.42
C LEU A 77 4.50 -3.65 11.86
N ALA A 78 4.32 -4.25 13.05
CA ALA A 78 2.99 -4.51 13.58
C ALA A 78 2.48 -3.32 14.40
N PHE A 79 1.30 -2.83 14.04
CA PHE A 79 0.57 -1.82 14.82
C PHE A 79 -0.63 -2.43 15.52
N TYR A 80 -1.01 -1.87 16.66
CA TYR A 80 -2.19 -2.32 17.41
C TYR A 80 -3.52 -1.94 16.77
N ARG A 81 -3.50 -0.91 15.92
CA ARG A 81 -4.66 -0.39 15.18
C ARG A 81 -4.17 0.14 13.84
N VAL A 82 -5.08 0.26 12.87
CA VAL A 82 -4.80 0.86 11.56
C VAL A 82 -4.11 2.24 11.60
N ASN A 83 -4.35 3.04 12.65
CA ASN A 83 -3.72 4.36 12.82
C ASN A 83 -2.41 4.33 13.62
N GLY A 84 -1.91 3.16 14.03
CA GLY A 84 -0.82 3.06 15.00
C GLY A 84 0.56 3.46 14.46
N GLY A 85 0.72 3.70 13.16
CA GLY A 85 1.98 4.15 12.56
C GLY A 85 2.23 5.66 12.64
N TYR A 86 1.24 6.44 13.11
CA TYR A 86 1.36 7.89 13.22
C TYR A 86 0.58 8.41 14.43
N GLN A 87 0.92 9.61 14.88
CA GLN A 87 0.23 10.28 15.97
C GLN A 87 -0.23 11.68 15.55
N LYS A 88 -1.35 12.10 16.14
CA LYS A 88 -1.85 13.46 16.03
C LYS A 88 -1.23 14.31 17.14
N LEU A 89 -0.73 15.49 16.80
CA LEU A 89 -0.14 16.44 17.73
C LEU A 89 -1.21 17.44 18.22
N LEU A 90 -0.86 18.27 19.20
CA LEU A 90 -1.75 19.27 19.79
C LEU A 90 -2.18 20.35 18.78
N ASP A 91 -1.31 20.66 17.82
CA ASP A 91 -1.55 21.61 16.74
C ASP A 91 -2.34 21.02 15.55
N GLU A 92 -3.03 19.89 15.77
CA GLU A 92 -3.79 19.14 14.76
C GLU A 92 -2.96 18.51 13.63
N THR A 93 -1.64 18.76 13.60
CA THR A 93 -0.72 18.13 12.64
C THR A 93 -0.50 16.65 12.99
N ARG A 94 0.13 15.93 12.06
CA ARG A 94 0.41 14.50 12.23
C ARG A 94 1.88 14.24 11.91
N ARG A 95 2.47 13.31 12.64
CA ARG A 95 3.81 12.80 12.37
C ARG A 95 3.88 11.30 12.52
N LEU A 96 4.84 10.68 11.85
CA LEU A 96 5.18 9.27 12.10
C LEU A 96 5.55 9.09 13.58
N ILE A 97 5.18 7.95 14.16
CA ILE A 97 5.70 7.61 15.50
C ILE A 97 7.21 7.35 15.41
N PRO A 98 7.98 7.54 16.50
CA PRO A 98 9.43 7.34 16.47
C PRO A 98 9.86 5.97 15.93
N ASP A 99 9.13 4.92 16.31
CA ASP A 99 9.43 3.54 15.88
C ASP A 99 9.30 3.34 14.36
N VAL A 100 8.52 4.18 13.66
CA VAL A 100 8.41 4.18 12.20
C VAL A 100 9.35 5.21 11.59
N ALA A 101 9.45 6.40 12.19
CA ALA A 101 10.23 7.51 11.67
C ALA A 101 11.70 7.14 11.45
N ARG A 102 12.28 6.36 12.36
CA ARG A 102 13.68 5.89 12.24
C ARG A 102 13.95 5.04 10.99
N PHE A 103 12.93 4.38 10.46
CA PHE A 103 13.05 3.59 9.22
C PHE A 103 12.63 4.36 7.96
N ALA A 104 11.98 5.52 8.12
CA ALA A 104 11.42 6.30 7.03
C ALA A 104 12.46 7.28 6.46
N ALA A 105 13.53 6.74 5.88
CA ALA A 105 14.62 7.50 5.28
C ALA A 105 15.18 6.78 4.05
N ASN A 106 16.01 7.50 3.27
CA ASN A 106 16.84 6.96 2.19
C ASN A 106 16.04 6.15 1.13
N ASP A 107 14.89 6.68 0.70
CA ASP A 107 14.01 6.06 -0.30
C ASP A 107 13.60 4.60 0.02
N ARG A 108 13.54 4.25 1.32
CA ARG A 108 13.10 2.92 1.73
C ARG A 108 11.69 2.64 1.20
N ARG A 109 11.49 1.45 0.63
CA ARG A 109 10.18 0.98 0.17
C ARG A 109 9.32 0.49 1.33
N PHE A 110 8.09 0.98 1.39
CA PHE A 110 7.05 0.48 2.27
C PHE A 110 5.91 -0.14 1.46
N VAL A 111 5.47 -1.33 1.85
CA VAL A 111 4.28 -1.98 1.27
C VAL A 111 3.25 -2.20 2.38
N LEU A 112 2.18 -1.41 2.38
CA LEU A 112 1.16 -1.43 3.42
C LEU A 112 0.25 -2.66 3.25
N ALA A 113 0.14 -3.50 4.29
CA ALA A 113 -0.58 -4.77 4.26
C ALA A 113 -1.59 -4.87 5.44
N PHE A 114 -2.60 -4.00 5.40
CA PHE A 114 -3.64 -3.94 6.42
C PHE A 114 -4.88 -4.77 6.03
N ASP A 115 -5.76 -5.03 7.01
CA ASP A 115 -6.96 -5.85 6.84
C ASP A 115 -7.83 -5.43 5.64
N GLN A 116 -8.28 -6.43 4.87
CA GLN A 116 -9.30 -6.28 3.84
C GLN A 116 -10.69 -6.36 4.48
N ASP A 117 -11.22 -5.21 4.90
CA ASP A 117 -12.57 -5.12 5.44
C ASP A 117 -13.64 -5.10 4.35
N GLN A 118 -14.79 -5.75 4.58
CA GLN A 118 -15.93 -5.72 3.65
C GLN A 118 -16.91 -4.59 3.96
N LYS A 119 -17.04 -4.19 5.22
CA LYS A 119 -17.99 -3.16 5.67
C LYS A 119 -17.56 -1.78 5.19
N ALA A 120 -18.43 -1.06 4.49
CA ALA A 120 -18.13 0.25 3.89
C ALA A 120 -17.56 1.28 4.90
N ALA A 121 -18.14 1.37 6.10
CA ALA A 121 -17.65 2.27 7.15
C ALA A 121 -16.22 1.92 7.60
N THR A 122 -15.89 0.63 7.71
CA THR A 122 -14.56 0.18 8.08
C THR A 122 -13.57 0.37 6.93
N LYS A 123 -13.96 0.05 5.69
CA LYS A 123 -13.18 0.36 4.48
C LYS A 123 -12.79 1.83 4.42
N ARG A 124 -13.75 2.74 4.67
CA ARG A 124 -13.50 4.20 4.70
C ARG A 124 -12.48 4.58 5.78
N ARG A 125 -12.56 3.97 6.97
CA ARG A 125 -11.62 4.21 8.06
C ARG A 125 -10.21 3.74 7.70
N VAL A 126 -10.09 2.53 7.17
CA VAL A 126 -8.81 1.97 6.70
C VAL A 126 -8.25 2.84 5.58
N PHE A 127 -9.09 3.24 4.62
CA PHE A 127 -8.70 4.13 3.53
C PHE A 127 -8.06 5.43 4.04
N VAL A 128 -8.75 6.13 4.94
CA VAL A 128 -8.24 7.39 5.51
C VAL A 128 -6.96 7.18 6.30
N ALA A 129 -6.85 6.07 7.03
CA ALA A 129 -5.66 5.72 7.80
C ALA A 129 -4.44 5.48 6.91
N LEU A 130 -4.59 4.65 5.88
CA LEU A 130 -3.52 4.35 4.91
C LEU A 130 -3.13 5.57 4.10
N TYR A 131 -4.11 6.40 3.70
CA TYR A 131 -3.84 7.66 3.03
C TYR A 131 -2.95 8.57 3.88
N ARG A 132 -3.30 8.76 5.16
CA ARG A 132 -2.52 9.60 6.09
C ARG A 132 -1.14 9.00 6.34
N PHE A 133 -1.09 7.71 6.66
CA PHE A 133 0.17 7.04 6.98
C PHE A 133 1.12 7.00 5.79
N GLY A 134 0.63 6.57 4.62
CA GLY A 134 1.40 6.56 3.39
C GLY A 134 1.82 7.97 2.94
N GLY A 135 0.98 8.98 3.16
CA GLY A 135 1.33 10.38 2.92
C GLY A 135 2.52 10.85 3.76
N LEU A 136 2.53 10.52 5.06
CA LEU A 136 3.64 10.85 5.96
C LEU A 136 4.93 10.12 5.58
N LEU A 137 4.86 8.84 5.20
CA LEU A 137 6.01 8.09 4.70
C LEU A 137 6.59 8.72 3.42
N ARG A 138 5.73 9.14 2.49
CA ARG A 138 6.16 9.83 1.27
C ARG A 138 6.78 11.19 1.56
N GLN A 139 6.25 11.95 2.52
CA GLN A 139 6.84 13.21 2.97
C GLN A 139 8.24 13.00 3.55
N ALA A 140 8.48 11.85 4.18
CA ALA A 140 9.80 11.43 4.65
C ALA A 140 10.70 10.86 3.52
N GLY A 141 10.30 10.99 2.25
CA GLY A 141 11.10 10.56 1.10
C GLY A 141 11.04 9.06 0.79
N CYS A 142 10.06 8.33 1.31
CA CYS A 142 9.91 6.89 1.05
C CYS A 142 9.00 6.59 -0.14
N SER A 143 9.27 5.47 -0.84
CA SER A 143 8.33 4.89 -1.79
C SER A 143 7.27 4.05 -1.08
N VAL A 144 6.00 4.20 -1.46
CA VAL A 144 4.87 3.56 -0.77
C VAL A 144 3.93 2.87 -1.75
N GLY A 145 3.75 1.57 -1.56
CA GLY A 145 2.71 0.75 -2.20
C GLY A 145 1.68 0.25 -1.20
N VAL A 146 0.51 -0.15 -1.68
CA VAL A 146 -0.55 -0.76 -0.85
C VAL A 146 -0.87 -2.14 -1.42
N ALA A 147 -0.59 -3.20 -0.67
CA ALA A 147 -0.94 -4.55 -1.09
C ALA A 147 -2.46 -4.76 -0.97
N THR A 148 -3.05 -5.36 -2.01
CA THR A 148 -4.49 -5.62 -2.08
C THR A 148 -4.76 -7.04 -2.53
N TRP A 149 -5.77 -7.68 -1.94
CA TRP A 149 -6.27 -9.00 -2.32
C TRP A 149 -7.80 -9.07 -2.10
N LYS A 150 -8.45 -10.12 -2.61
CA LYS A 150 -9.90 -10.27 -2.43
C LYS A 150 -10.18 -10.63 -0.98
N ALA A 151 -11.18 -9.99 -0.37
CA ALA A 151 -11.58 -10.28 1.01
C ALA A 151 -12.02 -11.75 1.22
N THR A 152 -12.39 -12.47 0.16
CA THR A 152 -12.69 -13.91 0.19
C THR A 152 -11.45 -14.79 0.35
N GLN A 153 -10.24 -14.25 0.10
CA GLN A 153 -8.97 -14.95 0.26
C GLN A 153 -8.38 -14.79 1.67
N GLY A 154 -9.05 -14.04 2.56
CA GLY A 154 -8.58 -13.78 3.90
C GLY A 154 -8.73 -12.32 4.32
N LYS A 155 -9.01 -12.09 5.60
CA LYS A 155 -9.15 -10.73 6.13
C LYS A 155 -7.78 -10.08 6.29
N GLY A 156 -6.85 -10.76 6.95
CA GLY A 156 -5.47 -10.32 7.09
C GLY A 156 -4.52 -11.06 6.15
N VAL A 157 -3.27 -10.58 6.12
CA VAL A 157 -2.19 -11.26 5.38
C VAL A 157 -1.87 -12.64 5.96
N ASP A 158 -2.05 -12.84 7.26
CA ASP A 158 -1.99 -14.16 7.90
C ASP A 158 -3.03 -15.12 7.31
N ASP A 159 -4.29 -14.67 7.17
CA ASP A 159 -5.34 -15.48 6.54
C ASP A 159 -5.01 -15.78 5.06
N LEU A 160 -4.50 -14.78 4.33
CA LEU A 160 -4.10 -14.93 2.93
C LEU A 160 -3.01 -16.01 2.76
N ILE A 161 -2.00 -15.98 3.61
CA ILE A 161 -0.90 -16.95 3.61
C ILE A 161 -1.42 -18.35 3.98
N VAL A 162 -2.33 -18.45 4.96
CA VAL A 162 -2.92 -19.74 5.36
C VAL A 162 -3.78 -20.33 4.24
N GLN A 163 -4.60 -19.53 3.56
CA GLN A 163 -5.58 -20.02 2.58
C GLN A 163 -4.97 -20.36 1.22
N GLY A 164 -4.00 -19.58 0.73
CA GLY A 164 -3.42 -19.80 -0.59
C GLY A 164 -1.91 -19.75 -0.64
N GLY A 165 -1.26 -19.89 0.51
CA GLY A 165 0.19 -20.00 0.61
C GLY A 165 0.93 -18.68 0.44
N ALA A 166 2.25 -18.77 0.60
CA ALA A 166 3.17 -17.63 0.48
C ALA A 166 3.14 -16.98 -0.90
N THR A 167 2.82 -17.75 -1.95
CA THR A 167 2.79 -17.29 -3.34
C THR A 167 1.69 -16.27 -3.60
N LEU A 168 0.51 -16.40 -2.96
CA LEU A 168 -0.54 -15.39 -3.06
C LEU A 168 -0.12 -14.08 -2.42
N TRP A 169 0.53 -14.14 -1.25
CA TRP A 169 1.07 -12.95 -0.62
C TRP A 169 2.17 -12.30 -1.48
N GLU A 170 3.10 -13.10 -2.02
CA GLU A 170 4.18 -12.60 -2.89
C GLU A 170 3.64 -11.84 -4.10
N ARG A 171 2.55 -12.35 -4.71
CA ARG A 171 1.85 -11.67 -5.80
C ARG A 171 1.27 -10.33 -5.34
N ALA A 172 0.53 -10.32 -4.23
CA ALA A 172 -0.08 -9.10 -3.69
C ALA A 172 0.97 -8.05 -3.29
N TYR A 173 2.11 -8.48 -2.76
CA TYR A 173 3.24 -7.64 -2.39
C TYR A 173 3.93 -7.05 -3.63
N THR A 174 4.23 -7.89 -4.63
CA THR A 174 4.95 -7.47 -5.84
C THR A 174 4.09 -6.54 -6.70
N GLN A 175 2.80 -6.84 -6.82
CA GLN A 175 1.85 -6.06 -7.60
C GLN A 175 1.23 -4.88 -6.82
N ALA A 176 1.71 -4.60 -5.61
CA ALA A 176 1.17 -3.53 -4.78
C ALA A 176 1.23 -2.18 -5.52
N PRO A 177 0.07 -1.60 -5.91
CA PRO A 177 0.07 -0.33 -6.62
C PRO A 177 0.69 0.79 -5.77
N PRO A 178 1.38 1.76 -6.39
CA PRO A 178 1.79 2.97 -5.70
C PRO A 178 0.60 3.65 -5.00
N LEU A 179 0.84 4.25 -3.84
CA LEU A 179 -0.21 4.85 -3.00
C LEU A 179 -1.18 5.74 -3.80
N GLN A 180 -0.66 6.57 -4.70
CA GLN A 180 -1.48 7.45 -5.55
C GLN A 180 -2.42 6.69 -6.48
N HIS A 181 -1.96 5.59 -7.10
CA HIS A 181 -2.79 4.76 -7.98
C HIS A 181 -3.87 4.05 -7.15
N TRP A 182 -3.47 3.48 -6.01
CA TRP A 182 -4.41 2.86 -5.08
C TRP A 182 -5.50 3.85 -4.62
N MET A 183 -5.15 5.10 -4.32
CA MET A 183 -6.13 6.14 -3.96
C MET A 183 -7.14 6.43 -5.06
N ILE A 184 -6.70 6.45 -6.32
CA ILE A 184 -7.58 6.65 -7.47
C ILE A 184 -8.58 5.49 -7.53
N TRP A 185 -8.10 4.24 -7.47
CA TRP A 185 -8.95 3.05 -7.45
C TRP A 185 -10.00 3.09 -6.33
N GLN A 186 -9.60 3.42 -5.10
CA GLN A 186 -10.51 3.52 -3.96
C GLN A 186 -11.57 4.62 -4.12
N ARG A 187 -11.25 5.72 -4.83
CA ARG A 187 -12.23 6.78 -5.13
C ARG A 187 -13.17 6.36 -6.26
N LEU A 188 -12.65 5.72 -7.30
CA LEU A 188 -13.42 5.26 -8.47
C LEU A 188 -14.40 4.13 -8.11
N GLU A 189 -13.99 3.16 -7.29
CA GLU A 189 -14.87 2.08 -6.78
C GLU A 189 -16.14 2.60 -6.11
N ASN A 190 -16.13 3.86 -5.65
CA ASN A 190 -17.27 4.50 -4.99
C ASN A 190 -17.96 5.57 -5.85
N ARG A 191 -17.47 5.90 -7.06
CA ARG A 191 -17.84 7.15 -7.77
C ARG A 191 -17.80 7.17 -9.30
N LEU A 192 -17.79 6.02 -9.98
CA LEU A 192 -18.26 6.01 -11.38
C LEU A 192 -19.79 6.16 -11.40
N THR A 193 -20.25 7.33 -10.95
CA THR A 193 -21.64 7.81 -11.01
C THR A 193 -21.81 8.86 -12.10
N TYR A 194 -20.71 9.29 -12.74
CA TYR A 194 -20.74 10.23 -13.84
C TYR A 194 -21.02 9.46 -15.13
N LEU A 195 -22.06 9.89 -15.84
CA LEU A 195 -22.25 9.51 -17.22
C LEU A 195 -21.02 10.00 -18.00
N ALA A 196 -20.54 9.18 -18.94
CA ALA A 196 -19.47 9.58 -19.84
C ALA A 196 -19.81 10.95 -20.45
N SER A 197 -18.94 11.93 -20.24
CA SER A 197 -19.14 13.29 -20.76
C SER A 197 -19.20 13.30 -22.28
N VAL A 198 -18.48 12.38 -22.91
CA VAL A 198 -18.51 12.13 -24.35
C VAL A 198 -18.59 10.61 -24.53
N LYS A 199 -19.63 10.14 -25.21
CA LYS A 199 -19.71 8.76 -25.71
C LYS A 199 -19.38 8.79 -27.18
N VAL A 200 -18.23 8.26 -27.55
CA VAL A 200 -17.85 8.09 -28.95
C VAL A 200 -18.10 6.63 -29.32
N THR A 201 -18.97 6.39 -30.29
CA THR A 201 -19.15 5.06 -30.88
C THR A 201 -18.31 4.99 -32.14
N THR A 202 -17.04 4.67 -31.98
CA THR A 202 -16.11 4.45 -33.09
C THR A 202 -15.39 3.12 -32.94
N THR A 203 -15.10 2.47 -34.06
CA THR A 203 -14.30 1.24 -34.12
C THR A 203 -12.81 1.52 -34.05
N ASP A 204 -12.40 2.77 -34.24
CA ASP A 204 -11.00 3.21 -34.23
C ASP A 204 -10.86 4.56 -33.53
N LEU A 205 -10.10 4.59 -32.44
CA LEU A 205 -9.81 5.80 -31.67
C LEU A 205 -8.95 6.82 -32.44
N SER A 206 -8.36 6.47 -33.60
CA SER A 206 -7.65 7.42 -34.47
C SER A 206 -8.56 8.50 -35.05
N THR A 207 -9.86 8.22 -35.12
CA THR A 207 -10.89 9.14 -35.64
C THR A 207 -11.37 10.17 -34.62
N LEU A 208 -10.82 10.12 -33.40
CA LEU A 208 -11.28 10.94 -32.29
C LEU A 208 -10.73 12.37 -32.46
N VAL A 209 -11.62 13.34 -32.59
CA VAL A 209 -11.27 14.76 -32.71
C VAL A 209 -10.76 15.24 -31.35
N LEU A 210 -9.47 15.58 -31.26
CA LEU A 210 -8.82 15.94 -30.00
C LEU A 210 -9.37 17.23 -29.38
N ASP A 211 -9.99 18.10 -30.19
CA ASP A 211 -10.62 19.34 -29.75
C ASP A 211 -11.88 19.09 -28.90
N ASP A 212 -12.50 17.92 -29.02
CA ASP A 212 -13.64 17.49 -28.20
C ASP A 212 -13.21 16.94 -26.83
N ILE A 213 -11.91 16.75 -26.61
CA ILE A 213 -11.34 16.24 -25.36
C ILE A 213 -10.95 17.43 -24.46
N PRO A 214 -11.29 17.40 -23.15
CA PRO A 214 -10.88 18.44 -22.22
C PRO A 214 -9.38 18.73 -22.25
N ASN A 215 -9.02 20.01 -22.39
CA ASN A 215 -7.63 20.46 -22.45
C ASN A 215 -6.85 20.34 -21.13
N SER A 216 -7.54 20.10 -20.02
CA SER A 216 -6.94 19.85 -18.70
C SER A 216 -7.77 18.84 -17.90
N GLY A 217 -7.14 18.17 -16.93
CA GLY A 217 -7.78 17.16 -16.10
C GLY A 217 -7.30 15.74 -16.39
N ILE A 218 -8.06 14.76 -15.91
CA ILE A 218 -7.83 13.33 -16.18
C ILE A 218 -8.79 12.91 -17.28
N VAL A 219 -8.26 12.39 -18.38
CA VAL A 219 -9.03 11.78 -19.46
C VAL A 219 -8.91 10.27 -19.30
N ALA A 220 -10.05 9.60 -19.14
CA ALA A 220 -10.13 8.15 -19.07
C ALA A 220 -10.81 7.64 -20.35
N ILE A 221 -10.17 6.71 -21.05
CA ILE A 221 -10.67 6.08 -22.26
C ILE A 221 -10.91 4.61 -21.95
N GLU A 222 -12.06 4.08 -22.36
CA GLU A 222 -12.42 2.67 -22.25
C GLU A 222 -12.77 2.17 -23.65
N SER A 223 -12.06 1.14 -24.10
CA SER A 223 -12.24 0.55 -25.43
C SER A 223 -12.03 -0.97 -25.44
N ALA A 224 -12.67 -1.66 -26.37
CA ALA A 224 -12.49 -3.10 -26.56
C ALA A 224 -11.11 -3.40 -27.17
N LYS A 225 -10.52 -4.55 -26.85
CA LYS A 225 -9.25 -5.01 -27.41
C LYS A 225 -9.26 -5.02 -28.95
N GLY A 226 -8.27 -4.38 -29.57
CA GLY A 226 -8.10 -4.33 -31.03
C GLY A 226 -8.60 -3.05 -31.73
N THR A 227 -8.98 -2.02 -30.97
CA THR A 227 -9.56 -0.75 -31.48
C THR A 227 -8.56 0.42 -31.62
N GLY A 228 -7.25 0.12 -31.66
CA GLY A 228 -6.20 1.13 -31.91
C GLY A 228 -5.68 1.90 -30.68
N GLU A 229 -6.09 1.54 -29.46
CA GLU A 229 -5.70 2.23 -28.21
C GLU A 229 -4.17 2.31 -28.00
N THR A 230 -3.43 1.26 -28.37
CA THR A 230 -1.96 1.18 -28.19
C THR A 230 -1.15 1.94 -29.25
N GLY A 231 -1.71 2.24 -30.43
CA GLY A 231 -0.99 2.96 -31.50
C GLY A 231 -0.97 4.48 -31.33
N ASN A 232 -2.01 5.03 -30.68
CA ASN A 232 -2.25 6.48 -30.61
C ASN A 232 -1.85 7.12 -29.28
N LEU A 233 -1.46 6.33 -28.28
CA LEU A 233 -1.00 6.81 -26.97
C LEU A 233 0.51 6.74 -26.80
N GLU A 234 1.25 6.41 -27.87
CA GLU A 234 2.70 6.57 -27.86
C GLU A 234 3.08 8.04 -27.64
N PRO A 235 4.21 8.32 -26.96
CA PRO A 235 4.60 9.67 -26.56
C PRO A 235 4.80 10.68 -27.70
N GLY A 236 4.73 10.24 -28.97
CA GLY A 236 4.94 11.06 -30.16
C GLY A 236 3.69 11.56 -30.89
N VAL A 237 2.48 11.06 -30.60
CA VAL A 237 1.26 11.41 -31.36
C VAL A 237 0.36 12.42 -30.65
N LEU A 238 0.49 12.54 -29.32
CA LEU A 238 -0.25 13.53 -28.54
C LEU A 238 0.70 14.64 -28.08
N PRO A 239 0.72 15.80 -28.75
CA PRO A 239 1.40 16.95 -28.20
C PRO A 239 0.69 17.34 -26.89
N TYR A 240 1.41 18.09 -26.07
CA TYR A 240 0.94 18.83 -24.88
C TYR A 240 1.26 18.22 -23.50
N ARG A 241 2.24 18.89 -22.90
CA ARG A 241 2.56 18.91 -21.47
C ARG A 241 1.30 19.26 -20.66
N GLY A 242 0.87 18.37 -19.77
CA GLY A 242 -0.14 18.68 -18.73
C GLY A 242 -1.21 17.61 -18.49
N ARG A 243 -1.38 16.63 -19.38
CA ARG A 243 -2.39 15.56 -19.24
C ARG A 243 -1.78 14.30 -18.62
N ARG A 244 -2.59 13.55 -17.86
CA ARG A 244 -2.26 12.19 -17.39
C ARG A 244 -3.30 11.22 -17.93
N TRP A 245 -2.84 10.22 -18.66
CA TRP A 245 -3.67 9.22 -19.32
C TRP A 245 -3.78 7.95 -18.47
N ILE A 246 -4.98 7.35 -18.44
CA ILE A 246 -5.22 6.03 -17.85
C ILE A 246 -5.97 5.20 -18.89
N THR A 247 -5.37 4.08 -19.30
CA THR A 247 -5.96 3.11 -20.23
C THR A 247 -6.33 1.83 -19.50
N ARG A 248 -7.42 1.18 -19.95
CA ARG A 248 -7.84 -0.13 -19.46
C ARG A 248 -8.22 -1.02 -20.64
N LEU A 249 -7.43 -2.06 -20.83
CA LEU A 249 -7.69 -3.13 -21.79
C LEU A 249 -8.54 -4.23 -21.14
N PHE A 250 -9.63 -4.63 -21.78
CA PHE A 250 -10.35 -5.88 -21.54
C PHE A 250 -10.21 -6.79 -22.75
#